data_AF-A0A945VYA9-F1
#
_entry.id   AF-A0A945VYA9-F1
#
_cell.length_a   1.000
_cell.length_b   1.000
_cell.length_c   1.000
_cell.angle_alpha   90.00
_cell.angle_beta   90.00
_cell.angle_gamma   90.00
#
_symmetry.space_group_name_H-M   'P 1'
#
loop_
_entity.id
_entity.type
_entity.pdbx_description
1 polymer ?
#
loop_
_entity_poly.entity_id
_entity_poly.type
_entity_poly.pdbx_seq_one_letter_code
_entity_poly.pdbx_strand_id
1 'polypeptide(L)'
;MSEFWESKFKDEQTSWGFEPSDSAILIKNFFLEEGVKDILIPGIGYGRNAKIFYDNRINVSETFTDMNPVTFIIIIVIISIILFAWIRRRNSGWKVPKEPFPKDWRIILIREVAFYNSLSEEEKDRFEFKVHEFLLNCRITGIETTVEAIDKVLIASSAVIPMVKPPINRTV
;
A
#
# COMPACT_ATOMS: atom_id res chain seq x y z
N MET A 1 14.41 -21.24 -7.15
CA MET A 1 13.21 -21.53 -7.97
C MET A 1 13.54 -21.77 -9.44
N SER A 2 14.65 -21.22 -9.98
CA SER A 2 15.12 -21.53 -11.35
C SER A 2 15.46 -23.01 -11.54
N GLU A 3 16.15 -23.64 -10.57
CA GLU A 3 16.62 -25.04 -10.73
C GLU A 3 15.53 -26.10 -10.93
N PHE A 4 14.39 -26.00 -10.24
CA PHE A 4 13.28 -26.96 -10.40
C PHE A 4 12.63 -26.87 -11.77
N TRP A 5 12.39 -25.64 -12.24
CA TRP A 5 11.83 -25.41 -13.56
C TRP A 5 12.86 -25.76 -14.63
N GLU A 6 14.13 -25.40 -14.48
CA GLU A 6 15.20 -25.78 -15.41
C GLU A 6 15.41 -27.29 -15.51
N SER A 7 15.32 -28.05 -14.41
CA SER A 7 15.41 -29.50 -14.45
C SER A 7 14.22 -30.10 -15.19
N LYS A 8 13.00 -29.61 -14.92
CA LYS A 8 11.79 -30.01 -15.65
C LYS A 8 11.86 -29.63 -17.13
N PHE A 9 12.43 -28.48 -17.48
CA PHE A 9 12.64 -28.08 -18.87
C PHE A 9 13.64 -28.99 -19.61
N LYS A 10 14.73 -29.40 -18.95
CA LYS A 10 15.70 -30.33 -19.56
C LYS A 10 15.12 -31.73 -19.80
N ASP A 11 14.21 -32.16 -18.95
CA ASP A 11 13.64 -33.51 -18.96
C ASP A 11 12.36 -33.60 -19.83
N GLU A 12 11.56 -32.53 -19.88
CA GLU A 12 10.20 -32.52 -20.45
C GLU A 12 10.04 -31.51 -21.60
N GLN A 13 11.13 -31.15 -22.28
CA GLN A 13 11.19 -30.15 -23.39
C GLN A 13 10.10 -30.34 -24.47
N THR A 14 9.54 -31.55 -24.58
CA THR A 14 8.50 -31.95 -25.55
C THR A 14 7.07 -31.87 -25.01
N SER A 15 6.84 -31.76 -23.70
CA SER A 15 5.49 -31.84 -23.09
C SER A 15 4.57 -30.70 -23.50
N TRP A 16 5.13 -29.55 -23.87
CA TRP A 16 4.36 -28.40 -24.33
C TRP A 16 4.46 -28.18 -25.85
N GLY A 17 5.29 -28.93 -26.57
CA GLY A 17 5.53 -28.77 -28.01
C GLY A 17 6.39 -27.56 -28.40
N PHE A 18 6.85 -27.53 -29.66
CA PHE A 18 7.65 -26.45 -30.24
C PHE A 18 6.82 -25.42 -31.01
N GLU A 19 5.54 -25.70 -31.23
CA GLU A 19 4.62 -24.78 -31.91
C GLU A 19 4.17 -23.65 -30.98
N PRO A 20 4.02 -22.42 -31.49
CA PRO A 20 3.46 -21.33 -30.71
C PRO A 20 2.02 -21.65 -30.31
N SER A 21 1.61 -21.19 -29.13
CA SER A 21 0.20 -21.29 -28.72
C SER A 21 -0.70 -20.44 -29.63
N ASP A 22 -1.97 -20.82 -29.80
CA ASP A 22 -2.96 -20.06 -30.56
C ASP A 22 -3.06 -18.59 -30.12
N SER A 23 -2.96 -18.33 -28.80
CA SER A 23 -2.93 -16.97 -28.26
C SER A 23 -1.77 -16.14 -28.81
N ALA A 24 -0.59 -16.73 -28.96
CA ALA A 24 0.57 -16.02 -29.52
C ALA A 24 0.36 -15.69 -31.01
N ILE A 25 -0.28 -16.60 -31.76
CA ILE A 25 -0.64 -16.37 -33.17
C ILE A 25 -1.66 -15.23 -33.29
N LEU A 26 -2.71 -15.25 -32.48
CA LEU A 26 -3.77 -14.23 -32.46
C LEU A 26 -3.20 -12.85 -32.14
N ILE A 27 -2.39 -12.74 -31.08
CA ILE A 27 -1.78 -11.46 -30.70
C ILE A 27 -0.80 -10.97 -31.75
N LYS A 28 -0.01 -11.86 -32.36
CA LYS A 28 0.87 -11.48 -33.48
C LYS A 28 0.08 -10.91 -34.65
N ASN A 29 -1.06 -11.50 -35.04
CA ASN A 29 -1.89 -10.96 -36.12
C ASN A 29 -2.41 -9.56 -35.76
N PHE A 30 -2.95 -9.39 -34.55
CA PHE A 30 -3.40 -8.09 -34.06
C PHE A 30 -2.30 -7.03 -34.07
N PHE A 31 -1.08 -7.38 -33.64
CA PHE A 31 0.06 -6.46 -33.65
C PHE A 31 0.50 -6.05 -35.06
N LEU A 32 0.40 -6.96 -36.04
CA LEU A 32 0.67 -6.63 -37.43
C LEU A 32 -0.38 -5.68 -38.01
N GLU A 33 -1.66 -5.88 -37.67
CA GLU A 33 -2.76 -5.00 -38.07
C GLU A 33 -2.60 -3.58 -37.50
N GLU A 34 -2.21 -3.47 -36.23
CA GLU A 34 -1.97 -2.19 -35.55
C GLU A 34 -0.60 -1.56 -35.89
N GLY A 35 0.23 -2.22 -36.70
CA GLY A 35 1.55 -1.73 -37.10
C GLY A 35 2.57 -1.66 -35.96
N VAL A 36 2.40 -2.48 -34.93
CA VAL A 36 3.33 -2.60 -33.79
C VAL A 36 4.65 -3.20 -34.25
N LYS A 37 5.77 -2.57 -33.90
CA LYS A 37 7.12 -2.98 -34.33
C LYS A 37 8.01 -3.49 -33.19
N ASP A 38 7.72 -3.09 -31.96
CA ASP A 38 8.55 -3.37 -30.80
C ASP A 38 7.67 -3.80 -29.63
N ILE A 39 7.97 -4.95 -29.04
CA ILE A 39 7.25 -5.50 -27.89
C ILE A 39 8.23 -5.98 -26.82
N LEU A 40 7.85 -5.84 -25.55
CA LEU A 40 8.58 -6.39 -24.41
C LEU A 40 7.82 -7.61 -23.89
N ILE A 41 8.44 -8.79 -23.95
CA ILE A 41 7.90 -10.00 -23.35
C ILE A 41 8.88 -10.44 -22.25
N PRO A 42 8.66 -10.03 -20.99
CA PRO A 42 9.58 -10.42 -19.92
C PRO A 42 9.45 -11.92 -19.65
N GLY A 43 10.59 -12.60 -19.53
CA GLY A 43 10.61 -14.02 -19.18
C GLY A 43 10.05 -14.93 -20.28
N ILE A 44 10.50 -14.76 -21.53
CA ILE A 44 10.06 -15.56 -22.69
C ILE A 44 10.35 -17.07 -22.59
N GLY A 45 11.09 -17.50 -21.57
CA GLY A 45 11.57 -18.88 -21.43
C GLY A 45 12.54 -19.23 -22.56
N TYR A 46 12.26 -20.32 -23.28
CA TYR A 46 13.06 -20.76 -24.42
C TYR A 46 12.56 -20.20 -25.77
N GLY A 47 11.68 -19.20 -25.75
CA GLY A 47 11.34 -18.40 -26.93
C GLY A 47 10.32 -18.99 -27.89
N ARG A 48 9.64 -20.10 -27.56
CA ARG A 48 8.59 -20.71 -28.41
C ARG A 48 7.53 -19.73 -28.89
N ASN A 49 6.92 -18.99 -27.97
CA ASN A 49 5.90 -18.00 -28.31
C ASN A 49 6.52 -16.71 -28.87
N ALA A 50 7.77 -16.40 -28.54
CA ALA A 50 8.45 -15.19 -29.01
C ALA A 50 8.88 -15.31 -30.48
N LYS A 51 9.25 -16.53 -30.93
CA LYS A 51 9.76 -16.80 -32.29
C LYS A 51 8.84 -16.26 -33.37
N ILE A 52 7.53 -16.44 -33.22
CA ILE A 52 6.56 -16.02 -34.23
C ILE A 52 6.53 -14.49 -34.43
N PHE A 53 6.91 -13.71 -33.42
CA PHE A 53 7.00 -12.25 -33.54
C PHE A 53 8.28 -11.85 -34.30
N TYR A 54 9.43 -12.46 -33.96
CA TYR A 54 10.68 -12.25 -34.70
C TYR A 54 10.55 -12.61 -36.18
N ASP A 55 9.96 -13.78 -36.48
CA ASP A 55 9.73 -14.26 -37.85
C ASP A 55 8.86 -13.26 -38.67
N ASN A 56 8.05 -12.45 -37.99
CA ASN A 56 7.17 -11.45 -38.59
C ASN A 56 7.69 -10.01 -38.42
N ARG A 57 9.01 -9.84 -38.21
CA ARG A 57 9.69 -8.53 -38.11
C ARG A 57 9.19 -7.64 -36.97
N ILE A 58 8.65 -8.24 -35.91
CA ILE A 58 8.38 -7.57 -34.65
C ILE A 58 9.58 -7.81 -33.74
N ASN A 59 10.22 -6.74 -33.29
CA ASN A 59 11.32 -6.82 -32.35
C ASN A 59 10.78 -7.20 -30.98
N VAL A 60 11.31 -8.27 -30.40
CA VAL A 60 10.98 -8.68 -29.03
C VAL A 60 12.18 -8.40 -28.13
N SER A 61 11.96 -7.58 -27.11
CA SER A 61 12.88 -7.41 -25.98
C SER A 61 12.53 -8.42 -24.88
N GLU A 62 13.55 -9.06 -24.30
CA GLU A 62 13.39 -10.07 -23.24
C GLU A 62 13.60 -9.45 -21.86
N THR A 63 14.40 -8.39 -21.81
CA THR A 63 14.76 -7.70 -20.58
C THR A 63 14.58 -6.19 -20.74
N PHE A 64 14.37 -5.51 -19.61
CA PHE A 64 14.28 -4.05 -19.59
C PHE A 64 15.59 -3.36 -20.03
N THR A 65 16.72 -4.08 -20.05
CA THR A 65 18.01 -3.58 -20.51
C THR A 65 18.13 -3.48 -22.03
N ASP A 66 17.26 -4.17 -22.78
CA ASP A 66 17.23 -4.10 -24.24
C ASP A 66 16.50 -2.85 -24.75
N MET A 67 15.90 -2.07 -23.84
CA MET A 67 15.16 -0.85 -24.16
C MET A 67 16.08 0.35 -24.29
N ASN A 68 15.71 1.31 -25.15
CA ASN A 68 16.44 2.57 -25.33
C ASN A 68 16.69 3.26 -23.97
N PRO A 69 17.91 3.77 -23.68
CA PRO A 69 18.22 4.49 -22.44
C PRO A 69 17.25 5.65 -22.14
N VAL A 70 16.65 6.25 -23.16
CA VAL A 70 15.59 7.27 -23.01
C VAL A 70 14.35 6.71 -22.30
N THR A 71 13.94 5.48 -22.62
CA THR A 71 12.78 4.84 -22.00
C THR A 71 13.00 4.58 -20.51
N PHE A 72 14.22 4.23 -20.10
CA PHE A 72 14.58 4.07 -18.71
C PHE A 72 14.48 5.37 -17.91
N ILE A 73 14.94 6.49 -18.50
CA ILE A 73 14.81 7.83 -17.91
C ILE A 73 13.33 8.18 -17.70
N ILE A 74 12.46 7.91 -18.67
CA ILE A 74 11.01 8.16 -18.57
C ILE A 74 10.40 7.37 -17.41
N ILE A 75 10.74 6.08 -17.27
CA ILE A 75 10.23 5.23 -16.19
C ILE A 75 10.68 5.78 -14.81
N ILE A 76 11.94 6.17 -14.66
CA ILE A 76 12.45 6.75 -13.40
C ILE A 76 11.72 8.04 -13.06
N VAL A 77 11.48 8.90 -14.05
CA VAL A 77 10.77 10.17 -13.85
C VAL A 77 9.33 9.91 -13.43
N ILE A 78 8.63 8.96 -14.06
CA ILE A 78 7.26 8.57 -13.69
C ILE A 78 7.22 8.01 -12.27
N ILE A 79 8.11 7.08 -11.93
CA ILE A 79 8.22 6.51 -10.58
C ILE A 79 8.49 7.62 -9.56
N SER A 80 9.39 8.55 -9.89
CA SER A 80 9.74 9.68 -9.02
C SER A 80 8.56 10.64 -8.81
N ILE A 81 7.75 10.91 -9.84
CA ILE A 81 6.53 11.72 -9.75
C ILE A 81 5.47 11.01 -8.90
N ILE A 82 5.28 9.70 -9.09
CA ILE A 82 4.33 8.90 -8.31
C ILE A 82 4.75 8.87 -6.84
N LEU A 83 6.03 8.60 -6.56
CA LEU A 83 6.58 8.62 -5.21
C LEU A 83 6.45 9.99 -4.57
N PHE A 84 6.78 11.06 -5.29
CA PHE A 84 6.65 12.43 -4.81
C PHE A 84 5.20 12.78 -4.48
N ALA A 85 4.26 12.45 -5.36
CA ALA A 85 2.84 12.65 -5.13
C ALA A 85 2.32 11.83 -3.94
N TRP A 86 2.79 10.58 -3.78
CA TRP A 86 2.44 9.71 -2.66
C TRP A 86 2.97 10.25 -1.32
N ILE A 87 4.25 10.65 -1.27
CA ILE A 87 4.86 11.25 -0.07
C ILE A 87 4.15 12.55 0.30
N ARG A 88 3.88 13.41 -0.69
CA ARG A 88 3.17 14.68 -0.47
C ARG A 88 1.74 14.46 0.02
N ARG A 89 1.04 13.43 -0.47
CA ARG A 89 -0.30 13.05 0.01
C ARG A 89 -0.26 12.47 1.43
N ARG A 90 0.78 11.71 1.79
CA ARG A 90 0.92 11.11 3.13
C ARG A 90 1.27 12.16 4.20
N ASN A 91 1.95 13.23 3.81
CA ASN A 91 2.24 14.39 4.67
C ASN A 91 1.04 15.34 4.84
N SER A 92 -0.20 14.85 4.75
CA SER A 92 -1.39 15.67 5.01
C SER A 92 -1.52 15.99 6.50
N GLY A 93 -0.74 16.98 6.94
CA GLY A 93 -0.92 17.83 8.13
C GLY A 93 -1.58 17.19 9.35
N TRP A 94 -0.96 16.16 9.93
CA TRP A 94 -1.37 15.67 11.25
C TRP A 94 -1.38 16.83 12.25
N LYS A 95 -2.56 17.10 12.82
CA LYS A 95 -2.81 18.25 13.68
C LYS A 95 -2.49 17.91 15.12
N VAL A 96 -1.69 18.75 15.76
CA VAL A 96 -1.36 18.63 17.17
C VAL A 96 -2.25 19.60 17.97
N PRO A 97 -2.80 19.19 19.13
CA PRO A 97 -3.51 20.11 20.01
C PRO A 97 -2.64 21.29 20.42
N LYS A 98 -3.12 22.51 20.19
CA LYS A 98 -2.49 23.76 20.67
C LYS A 98 -3.18 24.34 21.89
N GLU A 99 -4.46 24.03 22.03
CA GLU A 99 -5.31 24.47 23.12
C GLU A 99 -5.27 23.44 24.27
N PRO A 100 -5.46 23.89 25.52
CA PRO A 100 -5.57 22.98 26.66
C PRO A 100 -6.75 22.04 26.51
N PHE A 101 -6.66 20.86 27.14
CA PHE A 101 -7.72 19.86 27.10
C PHE A 101 -9.01 20.40 27.73
N PRO A 102 -10.15 20.41 27.00
CA PRO A 102 -11.41 20.97 27.49
C PRO A 102 -11.87 20.35 28.81
N LYS A 103 -12.35 21.20 29.73
CA LYS A 103 -12.80 20.75 31.07
C LYS A 103 -13.98 19.78 30.99
N ASP A 104 -14.94 20.02 30.10
CA ASP A 104 -16.12 19.17 29.94
C ASP A 104 -15.76 17.76 29.48
N TRP A 105 -14.74 17.63 28.62
CA TRP A 105 -14.23 16.33 28.20
C TRP A 105 -13.51 15.62 29.34
N ARG A 106 -12.75 16.37 30.16
CA ARG A 106 -12.10 15.80 31.36
C ARG A 106 -13.14 15.25 32.33
N ILE A 107 -14.27 15.95 32.52
CA ILE A 107 -15.37 15.47 33.36
C ILE A 107 -15.93 14.14 32.82
N ILE A 108 -16.08 14.00 31.50
CA ILE A 108 -16.51 12.73 30.87
C ILE A 108 -15.51 11.61 31.16
N LEU A 109 -14.20 11.87 30.99
CA LEU A 109 -13.16 10.86 31.26
C LEU A 109 -13.19 10.39 32.72
N ILE A 110 -13.28 11.33 33.66
CA ILE A 110 -13.34 11.04 35.09
C ILE A 110 -14.55 10.18 35.43
N ARG A 111 -15.70 10.44 34.81
CA ARG A 111 -16.94 9.74 35.13
C ARG A 111 -17.04 8.36 34.50
N GLU A 112 -16.64 8.24 33.24
CA GLU A 112 -17.02 7.09 32.40
C GLU A 112 -15.83 6.17 32.08
N VAL A 113 -14.58 6.61 32.28
CA VAL A 113 -13.37 5.88 31.86
C VAL A 113 -12.53 5.45 33.07
N ALA A 114 -12.82 4.26 33.61
CA ALA A 114 -12.10 3.72 34.77
C ALA A 114 -10.58 3.65 34.58
N PHE A 115 -10.11 3.34 33.35
CA PHE A 115 -8.68 3.35 33.02
C PHE A 115 -8.04 4.71 33.29
N TYR A 116 -8.67 5.80 32.86
CA TYR A 116 -8.16 7.15 33.07
C TYR A 116 -8.01 7.49 34.56
N ASN A 117 -8.96 7.04 35.39
CA ASN A 117 -8.89 7.24 36.84
C ASN A 117 -7.75 6.45 37.51
N SER A 118 -7.26 5.39 36.88
CA SER A 118 -6.12 4.61 37.38
C SER A 118 -4.75 5.22 37.06
N LEU A 119 -4.71 6.24 36.18
CA LEU A 119 -3.49 6.89 35.74
C LEU A 119 -2.96 7.90 36.77
N SER A 120 -1.65 8.06 36.84
CA SER A 120 -1.02 9.20 37.52
C SER A 120 -1.29 10.51 36.77
N GLU A 121 -1.06 11.66 37.41
CA GLU A 121 -1.31 12.96 36.79
C GLU A 121 -0.52 13.16 35.48
N GLU A 122 0.76 12.75 35.44
CA GLU A 122 1.57 12.80 34.22
C GLU A 122 1.01 11.89 33.10
N GLU A 123 0.51 10.72 33.47
CA GLU A 123 -0.11 9.79 32.52
C GLU A 123 -1.47 10.30 32.03
N LYS A 124 -2.24 10.98 32.88
CA LYS A 124 -3.50 11.64 32.52
C LYS A 124 -3.25 12.75 31.52
N ASP A 125 -2.26 13.61 31.73
CA ASP A 125 -1.90 14.67 30.78
C ASP A 125 -1.56 14.10 29.40
N ARG A 126 -0.77 13.02 29.38
CA ARG A 126 -0.42 12.32 28.13
C ARG A 126 -1.65 11.67 27.49
N PHE A 127 -2.53 11.07 28.28
CA PHE A 127 -3.76 10.46 27.80
C PHE A 127 -4.70 11.50 27.19
N GLU A 128 -4.94 12.61 27.89
CA GLU A 128 -5.74 13.74 27.42
C GLU A 128 -5.19 14.32 26.12
N PHE A 129 -3.88 14.51 26.04
CA PHE A 129 -3.22 14.97 24.81
C PHE A 129 -3.51 14.02 23.64
N LYS A 130 -3.42 12.70 23.86
CA LYS A 130 -3.67 11.70 22.82
C LYS A 130 -5.14 11.61 22.41
N VAL A 131 -6.07 11.74 23.35
CA VAL A 131 -7.50 11.82 23.05
C VAL A 131 -7.82 13.06 22.23
N HIS A 132 -7.27 14.22 22.60
CA HIS A 132 -7.46 15.46 21.84
C HIS A 132 -6.84 15.38 20.45
N GLU A 133 -5.63 14.84 20.34
CA GLU A 133 -4.95 14.60 19.07
C GLU A 133 -5.77 13.68 18.16
N PHE A 134 -6.34 12.60 18.70
CA PHE A 134 -7.22 11.72 17.95
C PHE A 134 -8.44 12.47 17.41
N LEU A 135 -9.14 13.24 18.26
CA LEU A 135 -10.34 13.98 17.87
C LEU A 135 -10.08 15.08 16.83
N LEU A 136 -8.86 15.63 16.77
CA LEU A 136 -8.48 16.62 15.74
C LEU A 136 -8.25 16.00 14.36
N ASN A 137 -7.86 14.73 14.31
CA ASN A 137 -7.42 14.06 13.09
C ASN A 137 -8.39 12.99 12.59
N CYS A 138 -9.21 12.43 13.48
CA CYS A 138 -10.15 11.36 13.16
C CYS A 138 -11.58 11.90 13.11
N ARG A 139 -12.24 11.72 11.96
CA ARG A 139 -13.66 12.04 11.80
C ARG A 139 -14.50 10.88 12.32
N ILE A 140 -15.30 11.14 13.35
CA ILE A 140 -16.30 10.20 13.87
C ILE A 140 -17.65 10.58 13.27
N THR A 141 -18.27 9.65 12.53
CA THR A 141 -19.56 9.85 11.84
C THR A 141 -20.53 8.77 12.28
N GLY A 142 -21.72 9.17 12.72
CA GLY A 142 -22.82 8.25 12.99
C GLY A 142 -23.53 7.89 11.69
N ILE A 143 -23.93 6.62 11.57
CA ILE A 143 -24.79 6.16 10.48
C ILE A 143 -26.20 6.08 11.04
N GLU A 144 -27.12 6.88 10.48
CA GLU A 144 -28.53 6.97 10.92
C GLU A 144 -28.71 7.33 12.41
N THR A 145 -27.68 7.91 13.02
CA THR A 145 -27.71 8.34 14.42
C THR A 145 -26.89 9.61 14.63
N THR A 146 -27.22 10.35 15.67
CA THR A 146 -26.48 11.53 16.11
C THR A 146 -25.34 11.09 17.03
N VAL A 147 -24.16 11.66 16.82
CA VAL A 147 -22.99 11.43 17.69
C VAL A 147 -22.73 12.67 18.53
N GLU A 148 -22.95 12.54 19.83
CA GLU A 148 -22.78 13.61 20.81
C GLU A 148 -21.31 13.76 21.24
N ALA A 149 -21.03 14.79 22.05
CA ALA A 149 -19.69 15.05 22.54
C ALA A 149 -19.17 13.91 23.43
N ILE A 150 -20.04 13.34 24.28
CA ILE A 150 -19.70 12.19 25.13
C ILE A 150 -19.28 10.99 24.29
N ASP A 151 -20.05 10.64 23.26
CA ASP A 151 -19.73 9.51 22.37
C ASP A 151 -18.36 9.67 21.73
N LYS A 152 -18.04 10.87 21.24
CA LYS A 152 -16.75 11.16 20.61
C LYS A 152 -15.60 10.98 21.59
N VAL A 153 -15.73 11.51 22.81
CA VAL A 153 -14.70 11.39 23.85
C VAL A 153 -14.51 9.93 24.25
N LEU A 154 -15.58 9.15 24.40
CA LEU A 154 -15.48 7.73 24.76
C LEU A 154 -14.88 6.89 23.63
N ILE A 155 -15.26 7.13 22.38
CA ILE A 155 -14.68 6.46 21.20
C ILE A 155 -13.19 6.78 21.09
N ALA A 156 -12.81 8.06 21.21
CA ALA A 156 -11.42 8.48 21.18
C ALA A 156 -10.61 7.85 22.33
N SER A 157 -11.18 7.81 23.54
CA SER A 157 -10.55 7.16 24.70
C SER A 157 -10.31 5.68 24.44
N SER A 158 -11.32 4.96 23.95
CA SER A 158 -11.19 3.54 23.62
C SER A 158 -10.12 3.29 22.55
N ALA A 159 -9.97 4.18 21.57
CA ALA A 159 -8.95 4.07 20.53
C ALA A 159 -7.53 4.34 21.07
N VAL A 160 -7.41 5.23 22.05
CA VAL A 160 -6.13 5.65 22.65
C VAL A 160 -5.61 4.64 23.67
N ILE A 161 -6.48 3.99 24.45
CA ILE A 161 -6.10 3.05 25.53
C ILE A 161 -5.05 2.01 25.07
N PRO A 162 -5.21 1.29 23.93
CA PRO A 162 -4.22 0.30 23.50
C PRO A 162 -2.85 0.89 23.16
N MET A 163 -2.77 2.19 22.85
CA MET A 163 -1.51 2.86 22.50
C MET A 163 -0.77 3.41 23.72
N VAL A 164 -1.49 3.64 24.81
CA VAL A 164 -0.89 4.08 26.08
C VAL A 164 -0.34 2.85 26.78
N LYS A 165 0.95 2.87 27.11
CA LYS A 165 1.57 1.78 27.85
C LYS A 165 0.77 1.60 29.15
N PRO A 166 0.32 0.37 29.50
CA PRO A 166 -0.28 0.14 30.80
C PRO A 166 0.71 0.58 31.88
N PRO A 167 0.23 1.10 33.02
CA PRO A 167 1.09 1.56 34.09
C PRO A 167 2.04 0.41 34.44
N ILE A 168 3.35 0.71 34.43
CA ILE A 168 4.39 -0.27 34.73
C ILE A 168 4.21 -0.61 36.21
N ASN A 169 3.53 -1.72 36.49
CA ASN A 169 3.43 -2.44 37.75
C ASN A 169 3.85 -1.60 38.97
N ARG A 170 2.90 -0.86 39.57
CA ARG A 170 3.05 -0.54 40.99
C ARG A 170 2.68 -1.82 41.73
N THR A 171 3.71 -2.55 42.13
CA THR A 171 3.63 -3.67 43.06
C THR A 171 2.66 -3.33 44.18
N VAL A 172 1.62 -4.16 44.33
CA VAL A 172 0.76 -4.18 45.51
C VAL A 172 1.60 -4.58 46.73
#